data_AF-A0A2M8JN92-F1
#
_entry.id   AF-A0A2M8JN92-F1
#
_cell.length_a   1.000
_cell.length_b   1.000
_cell.length_c   1.000
_cell.angle_alpha   90.00
_cell.angle_beta   90.00
_cell.angle_gamma   90.00
#
_symmetry.space_group_name_H-M   'P 1'
#
loop_
_entity.id
_entity.type
_entity.pdbx_description
1 polymer ?
#
loop_
_entity_poly.entity_id
_entity_poly.type
_entity_poly.pdbx_seq_one_letter_code
_entity_poly.pdbx_strand_id
1 'polypeptide(L)'
;QVIDYPRYFTPNGDGFHETWNVTGLQNFAAITKIYIFDRYGKLLKQLSASGDGWDGTYNGQPLPSTDYWFTVDYPENGVMKQFKAHFSLKR
;
A
#
# COMPACT_ATOMS: atom_id res chain seq x y z
N GLN A 1 13.71 -1.58 -12.64
CA GLN A 1 13.04 -2.27 -11.52
C GLN A 1 11.54 -2.14 -11.78
N VAL A 2 10.74 -3.17 -11.49
CA VAL A 2 9.30 -3.16 -11.79
C VAL A 2 8.55 -3.08 -10.47
N ILE A 3 7.67 -2.09 -10.34
CA ILE A 3 6.76 -1.96 -9.20
C ILE A 3 5.59 -2.90 -9.45
N ASP A 4 5.31 -3.78 -8.51
CA ASP A 4 4.15 -4.68 -8.54
C ASP A 4 3.36 -4.58 -7.23
N TYR A 5 2.07 -4.90 -7.27
CA TYR A 5 1.18 -4.79 -6.13
C TYR A 5 -0.10 -5.62 -6.32
N PRO A 6 -0.69 -6.18 -5.24
CA PRO A 6 -1.98 -6.82 -5.31
C PRO A 6 -3.08 -5.83 -5.70
N ARG A 7 -3.99 -6.20 -6.60
CA ARG A 7 -5.14 -5.35 -6.95
C ARG A 7 -6.22 -5.33 -5.86
N TYR A 8 -6.19 -6.30 -4.95
CA TYR A 8 -7.09 -6.38 -3.81
C TYR A 8 -6.47 -7.19 -2.67
N PHE A 9 -7.08 -7.10 -1.50
CA PHE A 9 -6.78 -7.93 -0.33
C PHE A 9 -8.06 -8.15 0.49
N THR A 10 -8.07 -9.18 1.33
CA THR A 10 -9.25 -9.66 2.08
C THR A 10 -8.94 -9.80 3.57
N PRO A 11 -8.87 -8.70 4.35
CA PRO A 11 -8.62 -8.76 5.78
C PRO A 11 -9.87 -9.25 6.53
N ASN A 12 -10.11 -10.56 6.49
CA ASN A 12 -11.26 -11.26 7.09
C ASN A 12 -10.84 -12.25 8.19
N GLY A 13 -9.54 -12.42 8.45
CA GLY A 13 -9.00 -13.29 9.49
C GLY A 13 -8.90 -14.76 9.11
N ASP A 14 -9.01 -15.12 7.83
CA ASP A 14 -8.82 -16.49 7.35
C ASP A 14 -7.34 -16.84 7.08
N GLY A 15 -6.46 -15.84 7.11
CA GLY A 15 -5.02 -15.97 6.91
C GLY A 15 -4.58 -15.80 5.46
N PHE A 16 -5.50 -15.56 4.52
CA PHE A 16 -5.23 -15.39 3.10
C PHE A 16 -5.50 -13.93 2.66
N HIS A 17 -4.47 -13.30 2.07
CA HIS A 17 -4.52 -11.90 1.64
C HIS A 17 -4.95 -10.90 2.74
N GLU A 18 -4.49 -11.12 3.97
CA GLU A 18 -4.83 -10.28 5.13
C GLU A 18 -4.23 -8.87 5.07
N THR A 19 -3.11 -8.70 4.37
CA THR A 19 -2.41 -7.43 4.27
C THR A 19 -2.14 -7.04 2.83
N TRP A 20 -2.00 -5.73 2.62
CA TRP A 20 -1.65 -5.14 1.34
C TRP A 20 -0.34 -4.37 1.42
N ASN A 21 0.59 -4.64 0.49
CA ASN A 21 1.82 -3.85 0.31
C ASN A 21 2.28 -3.89 -1.16
N VAL A 22 3.19 -2.99 -1.51
CA VAL A 22 3.87 -2.95 -2.80
C VAL A 22 5.11 -3.86 -2.74
N THR A 23 5.40 -4.54 -3.85
CA THR A 23 6.59 -5.40 -3.99
C THR A 23 7.50 -4.88 -5.12
N GLY A 24 8.71 -5.44 -5.18
CA GLY A 24 9.70 -5.10 -6.21
C GLY A 24 10.61 -3.93 -5.85
N LEU A 25 10.48 -3.33 -4.66
CA LEU A 25 11.26 -2.17 -4.20
C LEU A 25 12.17 -2.49 -2.99
N GLN A 26 12.45 -3.76 -2.71
CA GLN A 26 13.16 -4.20 -1.50
C GLN A 26 14.57 -3.61 -1.39
N ASN A 27 15.30 -3.49 -2.50
CA ASN A 27 16.65 -2.90 -2.55
C ASN A 27 16.67 -1.41 -2.17
N PHE A 28 15.51 -0.73 -2.22
CA PHE A 28 15.36 0.68 -1.91
C PHE A 28 14.38 0.91 -0.76
N ALA A 29 14.08 -0.12 0.05
CA ALA A 29 13.08 -0.04 1.10
C ALA A 29 13.35 1.10 2.11
N ALA A 30 14.62 1.40 2.39
CA ALA A 30 15.02 2.45 3.32
C ALA A 30 14.68 3.88 2.85
N ILE A 31 14.54 4.09 1.54
CA ILE A 31 14.28 5.41 0.93
C ILE A 31 12.92 5.45 0.21
N THR A 32 12.27 4.30 0.05
CA THR A 32 10.95 4.19 -0.55
C THR A 32 9.89 4.51 0.50
N LYS A 33 8.94 5.37 0.15
CA LYS A 33 7.78 5.67 1.00
C LYS A 33 6.49 5.33 0.26
N ILE A 34 5.63 4.57 0.92
CA ILE A 34 4.32 4.18 0.40
C ILE A 34 3.26 4.87 1.26
N TYR A 35 2.31 5.55 0.62
CA TYR A 35 1.23 6.25 1.29
C TYR A 35 -0.11 5.73 0.77
N ILE A 36 -1.06 5.49 1.67
CA ILE A 36 -2.42 5.01 1.36
C ILE A 36 -3.44 6.06 1.74
N PHE A 37 -4.43 6.26 0.88
CA PHE A 37 -5.44 7.31 0.97
C PHE A 37 -6.85 6.75 0.79
N ASP A 38 -7.83 7.42 1.39
CA ASP A 38 -9.25 7.20 1.07
C ASP A 38 -9.65 7.89 -0.25
N ARG A 39 -10.91 7.69 -0.65
CA ARG A 39 -11.50 8.29 -1.86
C ARG A 39 -11.56 9.82 -1.88
N TYR A 40 -11.35 10.47 -0.74
CA TYR A 40 -11.34 11.93 -0.60
C TYR A 40 -9.90 12.48 -0.50
N GLY A 41 -8.89 11.61 -0.62
CA GLY A 41 -7.48 12.00 -0.53
C GLY A 41 -6.96 12.13 0.90
N LYS A 42 -7.72 11.68 1.92
CA LYS A 42 -7.23 11.66 3.31
C LYS A 42 -6.15 10.59 3.44
N LEU A 43 -5.00 10.96 3.98
CA LEU A 43 -3.93 10.01 4.32
C LEU A 43 -4.39 9.08 5.45
N LEU A 44 -4.33 7.77 5.20
CA LEU A 44 -4.71 6.73 6.13
C LEU A 44 -3.49 6.03 6.73
N LYS A 45 -2.48 5.73 5.92
CA LYS A 45 -1.32 4.95 6.35
C LYS A 45 -0.06 5.35 5.58
N GLN A 46 1.07 5.28 6.25
CA GLN A 46 2.39 5.23 5.63
C GLN A 46 2.97 3.84 5.88
N LEU A 47 3.49 3.20 4.83
CA LEU A 47 4.10 1.88 4.88
C LEU A 47 5.58 1.93 4.48
N SER A 48 6.32 0.94 4.96
CA SER A 48 7.63 0.57 4.42
C SER A 48 7.45 -0.52 3.36
N ALA A 49 8.26 -0.47 2.30
CA ALA A 49 8.31 -1.52 1.27
C ALA A 49 8.84 -2.86 1.80
N SER A 50 9.43 -2.90 3.00
CA SER A 50 9.92 -4.12 3.66
C SER A 50 9.02 -4.61 4.81
N GLY A 51 7.90 -3.94 5.09
CA GLY A 51 7.00 -4.29 6.19
C GLY A 51 5.86 -5.21 5.76
N ASP A 52 5.10 -5.70 6.74
CA ASP A 52 3.97 -6.62 6.55
C ASP A 52 2.80 -6.01 5.76
N GLY A 53 2.78 -4.68 5.60
CA GLY A 53 1.78 -3.96 4.83
C GLY A 53 0.65 -3.41 5.69
N TRP A 54 -0.52 -3.25 5.07
CA TRP A 54 -1.72 -2.69 5.68
C TRP A 54 -2.85 -3.69 5.75
N ASP A 55 -3.45 -3.82 6.92
CA ASP A 55 -4.56 -4.73 7.27
C ASP A 55 -5.96 -4.12 7.04
N GLY A 56 -6.03 -2.93 6.45
CA GLY A 56 -7.29 -2.25 6.22
C GLY A 56 -7.87 -1.56 7.46
N THR A 57 -7.06 -1.30 8.49
CA THR A 57 -7.47 -0.56 9.70
C THR A 57 -6.95 0.88 9.73
N TYR A 58 -7.72 1.77 10.34
CA TYR A 58 -7.30 3.14 10.65
C TYR A 58 -7.68 3.48 12.09
N ASN A 59 -6.68 3.89 12.88
CA ASN A 59 -6.83 4.13 14.33
C ASN A 59 -7.48 2.94 15.07
N GLY A 60 -7.07 1.72 14.71
CA GLY A 60 -7.57 0.48 15.31
C GLY A 60 -8.98 0.07 14.86
N GLN A 61 -9.62 0.84 13.98
CA GLN A 61 -10.96 0.53 13.46
C GLN A 61 -10.87 0.00 12.03
N PRO A 62 -11.63 -1.06 11.67
CA PRO A 62 -11.68 -1.58 10.32
C PRO A 62 -12.33 -0.54 9.37
N LEU A 63 -11.68 -0.27 8.24
CA LEU A 63 -12.25 0.59 7.22
C LEU A 63 -13.20 -0.17 6.27
N PRO A 64 -14.09 0.52 5.53
CA PRO A 64 -15.07 -0.11 4.64
C PRO A 64 -14.46 -0.92 3.47
N SER A 65 -15.22 -1.88 2.94
CA SER A 65 -14.90 -2.55 1.68
C SER A 65 -15.16 -1.60 0.50
N THR A 66 -14.09 -0.98 0.00
CA THR A 66 -14.11 -0.01 -1.11
C THR A 66 -12.72 0.05 -1.75
N ASP A 67 -12.57 0.88 -2.77
CA ASP A 67 -11.26 1.22 -3.32
C ASP A 67 -10.51 2.23 -2.46
N TYR A 68 -9.18 2.05 -2.45
CA TYR A 68 -8.19 2.90 -1.79
C TYR A 68 -7.11 3.26 -2.78
N TRP A 69 -6.52 4.45 -2.62
CA TRP A 69 -5.48 4.96 -3.50
C TRP A 69 -4.14 4.92 -2.79
N PHE A 70 -3.07 4.78 -3.56
CA PHE A 70 -1.73 4.86 -2.99
C PHE A 70 -0.76 5.60 -3.89
N THR A 71 0.30 6.12 -3.26
CA THR A 71 1.48 6.64 -3.94
C THR A 71 2.73 5.93 -3.44
N VAL A 72 3.71 5.81 -4.33
CA VAL A 72 5.03 5.27 -4.00
C VAL A 72 6.09 6.24 -4.48
N ASP A 73 6.90 6.75 -3.57
CA ASP A 73 8.08 7.54 -3.91
C ASP A 73 9.28 6.59 -3.98
N TYR A 74 9.94 6.50 -5.13
CA TYR A 74 11.04 5.55 -5.38
C TYR A 74 12.15 6.17 -6.24
N PRO A 75 13.41 5.73 -6.07
CA PRO A 75 14.51 6.17 -6.92
C PRO A 75 14.49 5.45 -8.28
N GLU A 76 14.65 6.18 -9.36
CA GLU A 76 14.93 5.63 -10.69
C GLU A 76 16.03 6.46 -11.35
N ASN A 77 17.16 5.82 -11.69
CA ASN A 77 18.33 6.46 -12.29
C ASN A 77 18.83 7.70 -11.51
N GLY A 78 18.80 7.63 -10.18
CA GLY A 78 19.23 8.73 -9.30
C GLY A 78 18.22 9.86 -9.12
N VAL A 79 17.04 9.77 -9.74
CA VAL A 79 15.96 10.74 -9.60
C VAL A 79 14.80 10.12 -8.83
N MET A 80 14.25 10.84 -7.86
CA MET A 80 13.04 10.40 -7.16
C MET A 80 11.83 10.56 -8.07
N LYS A 81 11.10 9.46 -8.29
CA LYS A 81 9.84 9.41 -9.03
C LYS A 81 8.70 9.02 -8.11
N GLN A 82 7.49 9.35 -8.54
CA GLN A 82 6.27 8.97 -7.85
C GLN A 82 5.40 8.10 -8.75
N PHE A 83 5.02 6.93 -8.25
CA PHE A 83 4.01 6.06 -8.84
C PHE A 83 2.68 6.22 -8.11
N LYS A 84 1.56 6.13 -8.83
CA LYS A 84 0.21 6.26 -8.27
C LYS A 84 -0.72 5.21 -8.86
N ALA A 85 -1.50 4.56 -8.02
CA ALA A 85 -2.54 3.62 -8.43
C ALA A 85 -3.57 3.42 -7.30
N HIS A 86 -4.42 2.40 -7.44
CA HIS A 86 -5.44 2.03 -6.46
C HIS A 86 -5.55 0.50 -6.32
N PHE A 87 -6.18 0.07 -5.23
CA PHE A 87 -6.51 -1.33 -4.94
C PHE A 87 -7.85 -1.40 -4.18
N SER A 88 -8.48 -2.57 -4.16
CA SER A 88 -9.74 -2.78 -3.45
C SER A 88 -9.53 -3.52 -2.11
N LEU A 89 -10.15 -3.04 -1.05
CA LEU A 89 -10.37 -3.81 0.17
C LEU A 89 -11.68 -4.60 0.02
N LYS A 90 -11.64 -5.91 0.26
CA LYS A 90 -12.83 -6.78 0.23
C LYS A 90 -12.97 -7.53 1.56
N ARG A 91 -14.19 -7.82 1.98
CA ARG A 91 -14.53 -8.67 3.13
C ARG A 91 -15.79 -9.44 2.83
#